data_AF-A0A167C778-F1
#
_entry.id   AF-A0A167C778-F1
#
_cell.length_a   1.000
_cell.length_b   1.000
_cell.length_c   1.000
_cell.angle_alpha   90.00
_cell.angle_beta   90.00
_cell.angle_gamma   90.00
#
_symmetry.space_group_name_H-M   'P 1'
#
loop_
_entity.id
_entity.type
_entity.pdbx_description
1 polymer ?
#
loop_
_entity_poly.entity_id
_entity_poly.type
_entity_poly.pdbx_seq_one_letter_code
_entity_poly.pdbx_strand_id
1 'polypeptide(L)'
;MRAALASALPILRPAATLYMAWKLLCLVINSPYPAMVVLTDSMMPAFQPGDVILLSNQTTYVVDGRQLIRTKGDNNEIDDVALYAPGQTYVYRGQIIGLVRGYLPRIGLLTIAIGKLPWLKEAVLAVCMFLGLVLQARPSE
;
A
#
# COMPACT_ATOMS: atom_id res chain seq x y z
N MET A 1 -2.92 -26.40 26.68
CA MET A 1 -3.62 -25.21 26.13
C MET A 1 -3.14 -23.89 26.75
N ARG A 2 -3.11 -23.72 28.08
CA ARG A 2 -2.64 -22.47 28.72
C ARG A 2 -1.21 -22.03 28.35
N ALA A 3 -0.25 -22.95 28.33
CA ALA A 3 1.15 -22.65 27.98
C ALA A 3 1.32 -22.19 26.51
N ALA A 4 0.57 -22.81 25.58
CA ALA A 4 0.56 -22.42 24.17
C ALA A 4 -0.01 -21.00 23.98
N LEU A 5 -1.10 -20.67 24.68
CA LEU A 5 -1.67 -19.31 24.66
C LEU A 5 -0.71 -18.26 25.22
N ALA A 6 0.03 -18.60 26.28
CA ALA A 6 1.04 -17.70 26.85
C ALA A 6 2.20 -17.44 25.88
N SER A 7 2.63 -18.45 25.10
CA SER A 7 3.70 -18.31 24.11
C SER A 7 3.34 -17.49 22.87
N ALA A 8 2.05 -17.40 22.53
CA ALA A 8 1.59 -16.65 21.35
C ALA A 8 1.44 -15.14 21.60
N LEU A 9 1.16 -14.75 22.85
CA LEU A 9 0.85 -13.38 23.24
C LEU A 9 1.98 -12.35 22.92
N PRO A 10 3.27 -12.66 23.11
CA PRO A 10 4.36 -11.74 22.79
C PRO A 10 4.54 -11.48 21.29
N ILE A 11 4.13 -12.43 20.43
CA ILE A 11 4.19 -12.29 18.96
C ILE A 11 2.96 -11.52 18.46
N LEU A 12 1.79 -11.80 19.05
CA LEU A 12 0.53 -11.18 18.65
C LEU A 12 0.48 -9.68 18.96
N ARG A 13 1.06 -9.25 20.08
CA ARG A 13 1.08 -7.83 20.49
C ARG A 13 1.72 -6.89 19.46
N PRO A 14 2.98 -7.08 19.03
CA PRO A 14 3.59 -6.19 18.05
C PRO A 14 2.87 -6.26 16.70
N ALA A 15 2.45 -7.45 16.27
CA ALA A 15 1.66 -7.62 15.05
C ALA A 15 0.36 -6.82 15.08
N ALA A 16 -0.38 -6.88 16.20
CA ALA A 16 -1.60 -6.10 16.40
C ALA A 16 -1.31 -4.59 16.43
N THR A 17 -0.25 -4.13 17.11
CA THR A 17 0.11 -2.71 17.12
C THR A 17 0.46 -2.18 15.73
N LEU A 18 1.20 -2.96 14.93
CA LEU A 18 1.55 -2.58 13.56
C LEU A 18 0.31 -2.51 12.67
N TYR A 19 -0.59 -3.50 12.79
CA TYR A 19 -1.86 -3.49 12.07
C TYR A 19 -2.75 -2.31 12.46
N MET A 20 -2.84 -2.00 13.75
CA MET A 20 -3.62 -0.86 14.23
C MET A 20 -3.01 0.48 13.81
N ALA A 21 -1.68 0.61 13.86
CA ALA A 21 -0.98 1.79 13.34
C ALA A 21 -1.25 1.98 11.85
N TRP A 22 -1.24 0.90 11.07
CA TRP A 22 -1.61 0.93 9.65
C TRP A 22 -3.06 1.37 9.43
N LYS A 23 -4.01 0.84 10.21
CA LYS A 23 -5.43 1.25 10.12
C LYS A 23 -5.64 2.71 10.54
N LEU A 24 -4.93 3.18 11.56
CA LEU A 24 -4.95 4.59 11.95
C LEU A 24 -4.44 5.48 10.81
N LEU A 25 -3.34 5.08 10.15
CA LEU A 25 -2.81 5.79 8.99
C LEU A 25 -3.82 5.89 7.84
N CYS A 26 -4.51 4.79 7.52
CA CYS A 26 -5.60 4.78 6.53
C CYS A 26 -6.72 5.78 6.87
N LEU A 27 -7.08 5.87 8.16
CA LEU A 27 -8.09 6.82 8.63
C LEU A 27 -7.61 8.27 8.51
N VAL A 28 -6.37 8.58 8.91
CA VAL A 28 -5.80 9.93 8.83
C VAL A 28 -5.69 10.41 7.37
N ILE A 29 -5.23 9.54 6.47
CA ILE A 29 -5.04 9.89 5.05
C ILE A 29 -6.36 9.85 4.26
N ASN A 30 -7.44 9.35 4.88
CA ASN A 30 -8.73 9.09 4.24
C ASN A 30 -8.55 8.31 2.93
N SER A 31 -7.80 7.21 2.99
CA SER A 31 -7.52 6.35 1.85
C SER A 31 -7.40 4.90 2.30
N PRO A 32 -8.08 3.94 1.64
CA PRO A 32 -7.92 2.52 1.95
C PRO A 32 -6.51 2.01 1.61
N TYR A 33 -5.83 2.65 0.67
CA TYR A 33 -4.49 2.30 0.20
C TYR A 33 -3.61 3.57 0.19
N PRO A 34 -3.13 4.04 1.35
CA PRO A 34 -2.40 5.31 1.45
C PRO A 34 -1.03 5.29 0.76
N ALA A 35 -0.44 4.10 0.59
CA ALA A 35 0.82 3.91 -0.10
C ALA A 35 0.76 2.67 -1.01
N MET A 36 1.35 2.76 -2.19
CA MET A 36 1.43 1.67 -3.18
C MET A 36 2.83 1.62 -3.80
N VAL A 37 3.32 0.42 -4.10
CA VAL A 37 4.59 0.22 -4.80
C VAL A 37 4.34 0.10 -6.30
N VAL A 38 5.09 0.82 -7.11
CA VAL A 38 5.10 0.68 -8.58
C VAL A 38 5.86 -0.59 -8.95
N LEU A 39 5.19 -1.51 -9.65
CA LEU A 39 5.76 -2.82 -9.99
C LEU A 39 6.26 -2.92 -11.44
N THR A 40 5.77 -2.06 -12.33
CA THR A 40 5.99 -2.17 -13.78
C THR A 40 6.52 -0.87 -14.37
N ASP A 41 7.18 -0.99 -15.53
CA ASP A 41 7.69 0.15 -16.30
C ASP A 41 6.58 0.97 -17.01
N SER A 42 5.31 0.57 -16.87
CA SER A 42 4.17 1.22 -17.54
C SER A 42 3.93 2.66 -17.08
N MET A 43 4.49 3.06 -15.94
CA MET A 43 4.35 4.42 -15.40
C MET A 43 5.53 5.34 -15.77
N MET A 44 6.47 4.87 -16.60
CA MET A 44 7.58 5.69 -17.09
C MET A 44 7.07 6.75 -18.09
N PRO A 45 7.69 7.96 -18.14
CA PRO A 45 8.90 8.37 -17.40
C PRO A 45 8.63 8.91 -15.99
N ALA A 46 7.36 9.08 -15.59
CA ALA A 46 7.00 9.76 -14.35
C ALA A 46 7.37 8.97 -13.09
N PHE A 47 7.22 7.64 -13.13
CA PHE A 47 7.58 6.74 -12.03
C PHE A 47 8.33 5.52 -12.56
N GLN A 48 9.32 5.04 -11.80
CA GLN A 48 10.09 3.85 -12.10
C GLN A 48 9.63 2.66 -11.23
N PRO A 49 9.86 1.41 -11.66
CA PRO A 49 9.61 0.25 -10.81
C PRO A 49 10.39 0.35 -9.50
N GLY A 50 9.69 0.11 -8.39
CA GLY A 50 10.25 0.25 -7.04
C GLY A 50 10.04 1.62 -6.41
N ASP A 51 9.39 2.57 -7.08
CA ASP A 51 8.94 3.79 -6.43
C ASP A 51 7.70 3.53 -5.56
N VAL A 52 7.64 4.16 -4.39
CA VAL A 52 6.47 4.11 -3.50
C VAL A 52 5.65 5.38 -3.73
N ILE A 53 4.44 5.25 -4.24
CA ILE A 53 3.52 6.37 -4.45
C ILE A 53 2.56 6.51 -3.27
N LEU A 54 2.37 7.75 -2.81
CA LEU A 54 1.42 8.09 -1.76
C LEU A 54 0.11 8.52 -2.41
N LEU A 55 -0.97 7.83 -2.07
CA LEU A 55 -2.29 8.04 -2.63
C LEU A 55 -3.22 8.64 -1.58
N SER A 56 -3.86 9.74 -1.94
CA SER A 56 -4.94 10.32 -1.14
C SER A 56 -6.22 10.30 -1.95
N ASN A 57 -7.28 9.71 -1.40
CA ASN A 57 -8.59 9.70 -2.01
C ASN A 57 -9.54 10.60 -1.22
N GLN A 58 -9.28 11.91 -1.26
CA GLN A 58 -10.25 12.88 -0.74
C GLN A 58 -11.51 12.84 -1.59
N THR A 59 -12.53 12.13 -1.12
CA THR A 59 -13.89 12.20 -1.62
C THR A 59 -14.44 13.58 -1.31
N THR A 60 -14.29 14.52 -2.24
CA THR A 60 -15.09 15.74 -2.23
C THR A 60 -16.54 15.33 -2.44
N TYR A 61 -17.38 15.46 -1.41
CA TYR A 61 -18.82 15.32 -1.54
C TYR A 61 -19.33 16.40 -2.49
N VAL A 62 -19.62 16.02 -3.73
CA VAL A 62 -20.28 16.90 -4.69
C VAL A 62 -21.77 16.87 -4.38
N VAL A 63 -22.29 18.01 -3.92
CA VAL A 63 -23.68 18.20 -3.44
C VAL A 63 -24.72 17.95 -4.54
N ASP A 64 -24.35 18.02 -5.82
CA ASP A 64 -25.27 17.90 -6.97
C ASP A 64 -25.16 16.60 -7.79
N GLY A 65 -24.44 15.59 -7.30
CA GLY A 65 -24.44 14.26 -7.91
C GLY A 65 -23.56 14.14 -9.16
N ARG A 66 -22.51 13.33 -9.01
CA ARG A 66 -21.54 12.87 -10.03
C ARG A 66 -20.50 13.92 -10.44
N GLN A 67 -19.36 13.88 -9.73
CA GLN A 67 -18.12 14.46 -10.24
C GLN A 67 -17.72 13.71 -11.52
N LEU A 68 -17.82 14.38 -12.66
CA LEU A 68 -17.39 13.88 -13.95
C LEU A 68 -15.91 14.19 -14.13
N ILE A 69 -15.07 13.17 -14.15
CA ILE A 69 -13.62 13.33 -14.26
C ILE A 69 -13.17 12.78 -15.60
N ARG A 70 -12.46 13.59 -16.38
CA ARG A 70 -11.72 13.11 -17.55
C ARG A 70 -10.26 12.97 -17.15
N THR A 71 -9.74 11.74 -17.26
CA THR A 71 -8.31 11.51 -17.11
C THR A 71 -7.60 11.92 -18.39
N LYS A 72 -6.39 12.47 -18.22
CA LYS A 72 -5.41 12.69 -19.27
C LYS A 72 -4.10 12.12 -18.75
N GLY A 73 -3.69 10.98 -19.30
CA GLY A 73 -2.51 10.23 -18.85
C GLY A 73 -1.22 10.59 -19.59
N ASP A 74 -1.36 11.08 -20.82
CA ASP A 74 -0.26 11.53 -21.67
C ASP A 74 -0.54 12.95 -22.20
N ASN A 75 0.50 13.66 -22.61
CA ASN A 75 0.40 15.02 -23.12
C ASN A 75 0.15 15.00 -24.64
N ASN A 76 -0.95 14.38 -25.05
CA ASN A 76 -1.36 14.34 -26.46
C ASN A 76 -2.66 15.15 -26.66
N GLU A 77 -3.00 15.41 -27.93
CA GLU A 77 -4.23 16.13 -28.30
C GLU A 77 -5.47 15.22 -28.31
N ILE A 78 -5.28 13.90 -28.17
CA ILE A 78 -6.34 12.89 -28.27
C ILE A 78 -6.97 12.68 -26.89
N ASP A 79 -8.29 12.51 -26.83
CA ASP A 79 -8.97 12.20 -25.58
C ASP A 79 -8.82 10.71 -25.21
N ASP A 80 -8.46 10.43 -23.95
CA ASP A 80 -8.37 9.09 -23.35
C ASP A 80 -9.71 8.34 -23.28
N VAL A 81 -10.77 8.87 -23.90
CA VAL A 81 -12.11 8.28 -23.93
C VAL A 81 -12.08 6.86 -24.53
N ALA A 82 -11.18 6.59 -25.46
CA ALA A 82 -11.00 5.25 -26.05
C ALA A 82 -10.53 4.19 -25.04
N LEU A 83 -9.93 4.59 -23.91
CA LEU A 83 -9.49 3.68 -22.85
C LEU A 83 -10.59 3.36 -21.84
N TYR A 84 -11.73 4.07 -21.89
CA TYR A 84 -12.86 3.81 -21.01
C TYR A 84 -13.71 2.63 -21.51
N ALA A 85 -14.62 2.15 -20.65
CA ALA A 85 -15.60 1.16 -21.07
C ALA A 85 -16.45 1.67 -22.25
N PRO A 86 -16.93 0.79 -23.17
CA PRO A 86 -17.70 1.20 -24.33
C PRO A 86 -18.89 2.10 -23.97
N GLY A 87 -18.97 3.28 -24.60
CA GLY A 87 -20.02 4.28 -24.35
C GLY A 87 -19.80 5.20 -23.15
N GLN A 88 -18.69 5.06 -22.42
CA GLN A 88 -18.34 5.92 -21.28
C GLN A 88 -17.44 7.07 -21.72
N THR A 89 -17.78 8.32 -21.34
CA THR A 89 -17.02 9.54 -21.67
C THR A 89 -16.37 10.22 -20.47
N TYR A 90 -16.72 9.79 -19.25
CA TYR A 90 -16.22 10.32 -17.99
C TYR A 90 -15.98 9.17 -17.01
N VAL A 91 -14.94 9.29 -16.19
CA VAL A 91 -14.67 8.42 -15.06
C VAL A 91 -15.38 8.99 -13.83
N TYR A 92 -16.06 8.13 -13.08
CA TYR A 92 -16.71 8.51 -11.84
C TYR A 92 -15.72 8.43 -10.67
N ARG A 93 -15.93 9.24 -9.63
CA ARG A 93 -15.03 9.23 -8.46
C ARG A 93 -14.86 7.86 -7.81
N GLY A 94 -15.90 7.02 -7.80
CA GLY A 94 -15.83 5.65 -7.27
C GLY A 94 -14.92 4.70 -8.06
N GLN A 95 -14.60 5.04 -9.32
CA GLN A 95 -13.67 4.27 -10.16
C GLN A 95 -12.21 4.73 -9.97
N ILE A 96 -11.97 5.83 -9.24
CA ILE A 96 -10.64 6.39 -9.01
C ILE A 96 -10.11 5.87 -7.67
N ILE A 97 -8.99 5.15 -7.73
CA ILE A 97 -8.33 4.57 -6.56
C ILE A 97 -7.79 5.69 -5.64
N GLY A 98 -7.19 6.73 -6.22
CA GLY A 98 -6.71 7.90 -5.49
C GLY A 98 -5.87 8.84 -6.37
N LEU A 99 -5.56 10.02 -5.84
CA LEU A 99 -4.63 10.97 -6.46
C LEU A 99 -3.24 10.80 -5.84
N VAL A 100 -2.21 10.76 -6.67
CA VAL A 100 -0.81 10.75 -6.20
C VAL A 100 -0.47 12.10 -5.58
N ARG A 101 -0.09 12.12 -4.30
CA ARG A 101 0.33 13.33 -3.57
C ARG A 101 1.84 13.45 -3.42
N GLY A 102 2.57 12.37 -3.67
CA GLY A 102 4.03 12.32 -3.60
C GLY A 102 4.53 10.90 -3.87
N TYR A 103 5.85 10.77 -3.97
CA TYR A 103 6.49 9.46 -4.13
C TYR A 103 7.83 9.42 -3.40
N LEU A 104 8.25 8.22 -3.00
CA LEU A 104 9.59 7.93 -2.49
C LEU A 104 10.32 7.05 -3.51
N PRO A 105 11.43 7.53 -4.09
CA PRO A 105 12.11 6.81 -5.15
C PRO A 105 12.82 5.55 -4.62
N ARG A 106 12.76 4.45 -5.39
CA ARG A 106 13.54 3.20 -5.22
C ARG A 106 13.35 2.41 -3.92
N ILE A 107 12.56 2.86 -2.94
CA ILE A 107 12.36 2.15 -1.66
C ILE A 107 11.62 0.82 -1.84
N GLY A 108 10.63 0.79 -2.73
CA GLY A 108 9.83 -0.39 -3.06
C GLY A 108 10.60 -1.51 -3.75
N LEU A 109 11.85 -1.27 -4.18
CA LEU A 109 12.73 -2.33 -4.68
C LEU A 109 12.94 -3.44 -3.64
N LEU A 110 12.95 -3.10 -2.34
CA LEU A 110 13.03 -4.08 -1.26
C LEU A 110 11.80 -5.01 -1.28
N THR A 111 10.61 -4.45 -1.42
CA THR A 111 9.36 -5.23 -1.51
C THR A 111 9.35 -6.13 -2.74
N ILE A 112 9.82 -5.62 -3.89
CA ILE A 112 9.95 -6.40 -5.13
C ILE A 112 10.97 -7.54 -4.94
N ALA A 113 12.10 -7.27 -4.29
CA ALA A 113 13.13 -8.28 -4.02
C ALA A 113 12.60 -9.41 -3.12
N ILE A 114 11.86 -9.07 -2.06
CA ILE A 114 11.20 -10.04 -1.17
C ILE A 114 10.18 -10.90 -1.94
N GLY A 115 9.45 -10.31 -2.90
CA GLY A 115 8.52 -11.05 -3.77
C GLY A 115 9.22 -12.00 -4.73
N LYS A 116 10.36 -11.58 -5.32
CA LYS A 116 11.14 -12.40 -6.28
C LYS A 116 11.97 -13.50 -5.63
N LEU A 117 12.39 -13.31 -4.38
CA LEU A 117 13.25 -14.23 -3.65
C LEU A 117 12.44 -14.92 -2.54
N PRO A 118 11.80 -16.06 -2.81
CA PRO A 118 10.95 -16.73 -1.83
C PRO A 118 11.72 -17.21 -0.59
N TRP A 119 13.04 -17.40 -0.64
CA TRP A 119 13.85 -17.73 0.53
C TRP A 119 14.07 -16.53 1.46
N LEU A 120 14.04 -15.30 0.93
CA LEU A 120 14.30 -14.09 1.70
C LEU A 120 13.18 -13.82 2.72
N LYS A 121 11.91 -14.00 2.33
CA LYS A 121 10.77 -13.86 3.23
C LYS A 121 10.84 -14.87 4.39
N GLU A 122 11.19 -16.11 4.09
CA GLU A 122 11.27 -17.18 5.10
C GLU A 122 12.45 -16.94 6.06
N ALA A 123 13.59 -16.48 5.54
CA ALA A 123 14.74 -16.10 6.35
C ALA A 123 14.41 -14.96 7.32
N VAL A 124 13.75 -13.90 6.85
CA VAL A 124 13.34 -12.77 7.70
C VAL A 124 12.37 -13.22 8.79
N LEU A 125 11.36 -14.03 8.45
CA LEU A 125 10.41 -14.56 9.44
C LEU A 125 11.11 -15.44 10.48
N ALA A 126 12.02 -16.32 10.05
CA ALA A 126 12.80 -17.16 10.96
C ALA A 126 13.67 -16.34 11.92
N VAL A 127 14.36 -15.30 11.42
CA VAL A 127 15.17 -14.39 12.24
C VAL A 127 14.30 -13.61 13.23
N CYS A 128 13.15 -13.08 12.81
CA CYS A 128 12.22 -12.38 13.70
C CYS A 128 11.67 -13.30 14.79
N MET A 129 11.30 -14.53 14.46
CA MET A 129 10.87 -15.52 15.47
C MET A 129 12.00 -15.88 16.42
N PHE A 130 13.21 -16.11 15.91
CA PHE A 130 14.38 -16.42 16.75
C PHE A 130 14.72 -15.27 17.70
N LEU A 131 14.79 -14.02 17.20
CA LEU A 131 15.01 -12.84 18.02
C LEU A 131 13.91 -12.66 19.07
N GLY A 132 12.64 -12.87 18.69
CA GLY A 132 11.51 -12.82 19.62
C GLY A 132 11.63 -13.83 20.77
N LEU A 133 12.15 -15.03 20.49
CA LEU A 133 12.42 -16.06 21.50
C LEU A 133 13.62 -15.69 22.39
N VAL A 134 14.72 -15.20 21.80
CA VAL A 134 15.92 -14.77 22.55
C VAL A 134 15.60 -13.61 23.49
N LEU A 135 14.80 -12.63 23.04
CA LEU A 135 14.39 -11.49 23.87
C LEU A 135 13.44 -11.90 25.02
N GLN A 136 12.65 -12.95 24.85
CA GLN A 136 11.81 -13.51 25.92
C GLN A 136 12.61 -14.37 26.92
N ALA A 137 13.73 -14.95 26.50
CA ALA A 137 14.60 -15.75 27.35
C ALA A 137 15.47 -14.90 28.31
N ARG A 138 15.46 -13.56 28.17
CA ARG A 138 16.10 -12.68 29.17
C ARG A 138 15.27 -12.71 30.46
N PRO A 139 15.80 -13.22 31.58
CA PRO A 139 15.11 -13.15 32.85
C PRO A 139 14.95 -11.67 33.24
N SER A 140 13.74 -11.29 33.64
CA SER A 140 13.50 -10.01 34.31
C SER A 140 14.23 -10.04 35.65
N GLU A 141 15.28 -9.24 35.79
CA GLU A 141 15.81 -8.87 37.11
C GLU A 141 14.77 -8.09 37.92
#